data_AF-A0A939IDB0-F1
#
_entry.id   AF-A0A939IDB0-F1
#
_cell.length_a   1.000
_cell.length_b   1.000
_cell.length_c   1.000
_cell.angle_alpha   90.00
_cell.angle_beta   90.00
_cell.angle_gamma   90.00
#
_symmetry.space_group_name_H-M   'P 1'
#
loop_
_entity.id
_entity.type
_entity.pdbx_description
1 polymer ?
#
loop_
_entity_poly.entity_id
_entity_poly.type
_entity_poly.pdbx_seq_one_letter_code
_entity_poly.pdbx_strand_id
1 'polypeptide(L)' 'MEIRLTTSEIRTILQGCQYTLQLVGSSKDYRRLQSSEHFSTSNDVVLNDAFNVLEEIVNAIDGVEQMT' A
#
# COMPACT_ATOMS: atom_id res chain seq x y z
N MET A 1 -14.69 -1.22 -20.75
CA MET A 1 -15.23 -0.10 -19.95
C MET A 1 -14.05 0.56 -19.28
N GLU A 2 -13.82 1.85 -19.55
CA GLU A 2 -12.75 2.62 -18.92
C GLU A 2 -13.32 3.32 -17.69
N ILE A 3 -12.69 3.14 -16.53
CA ILE A 3 -13.06 3.83 -15.30
C ILE A 3 -12.31 5.16 -15.28
N ARG A 4 -13.02 6.27 -15.05
CA ARG A 4 -12.42 7.59 -14.87
C ARG A 4 -12.39 7.92 -13.39
N LEU A 5 -11.21 8.20 -12.87
CA LEU A 5 -10.98 8.69 -11.51
C LEU A 5 -10.23 10.02 -11.61
N THR A 6 -10.60 10.97 -10.76
CA THR A 6 -9.82 12.19 -10.52
C THR A 6 -8.54 11.86 -9.74
N THR A 7 -7.54 12.75 -9.79
CA THR A 7 -6.32 12.57 -8.98
C THR A 7 -6.62 12.45 -7.49
N SER A 8 -7.61 13.19 -6.99
CA SER A 8 -8.05 13.12 -5.59
C SER A 8 -8.65 11.76 -5.23
N GLU A 9 -9.47 11.18 -6.11
CA GLU A 9 -10.04 9.85 -5.91
C GLU A 9 -8.95 8.77 -5.94
N ILE A 10 -8.01 8.84 -6.89
CA ILE A 10 -6.86 7.93 -6.95
C ILE A 10 -6.07 7.98 -5.64
N ARG A 11 -5.74 9.19 -5.16
CA ARG A 11 -4.99 9.39 -3.91
C ARG A 11 -5.73 8.83 -2.71
N THR A 12 -7.03 9.12 -2.61
CA THR A 12 -7.89 8.66 -1.52
C THR A 12 -7.91 7.13 -1.46
N ILE A 13 -8.02 6.45 -2.61
CA ILE A 13 -8.01 4.99 -2.69
C ILE A 13 -6.66 4.44 -2.21
N LEU A 14 -5.55 4.96 -2.72
CA LEU A 14 -4.20 4.48 -2.38
C LEU A 14 -3.87 4.70 -0.89
N GLN A 15 -4.22 5.87 -0.33
CA GLN A 15 -4.07 6.15 1.09
C GLN A 15 -4.97 5.25 1.95
N GLY A 16 -6.19 4.97 1.49
CA GLY A 16 -7.08 4.00 2.13
C GLY A 16 -6.50 2.58 2.15
N CYS A 17 -5.86 2.15 1.06
CA CYS A 17 -5.11 0.90 1.01
C CYS A 17 -3.98 0.89 2.04
N GLN A 18 -3.14 1.93 2.08
CA GLN A 18 -2.06 2.02 3.08
C GLN A 18 -2.56 1.91 4.51
N TYR A 19 -3.60 2.67 4.85
CA TYR A 19 -4.18 2.64 6.19
C TYR A 19 -4.68 1.24 6.54
N THR A 20 -5.34 0.56 5.60
CA THR A 20 -5.83 -0.81 5.81
C THR A 20 -4.68 -1.80 5.99
N LEU A 21 -3.60 -1.68 5.22
CA LEU A 21 -2.39 -2.51 5.42
C LEU A 21 -1.72 -2.22 6.77
N GLN A 22 -1.68 -0.97 7.22
CA GLN A 22 -1.16 -0.60 8.54
C GLN A 22 -1.97 -1.28 9.67
N LEU A 23 -3.29 -1.35 9.54
CA LEU A 23 -4.15 -2.08 10.48
C LEU A 23 -3.82 -3.58 10.48
N VAL A 24 -3.62 -4.19 9.31
CA VAL A 24 -3.21 -5.59 9.18
C VAL A 24 -1.85 -5.82 9.86
N GLY A 25 -0.86 -4.98 9.60
CA GLY A 25 0.48 -5.09 10.21
C GLY A 25 0.47 -4.87 11.73
N SER A 26 -0.50 -4.10 12.22
CA SER A 26 -0.75 -3.88 13.65
C SER A 26 -1.41 -5.09 14.34
N SER A 27 -1.98 -6.03 13.59
CA SER A 27 -2.54 -7.27 14.13
C SER A 27 -1.46 -8.22 14.66
N LYS A 28 -1.67 -8.74 15.88
CA LYS A 28 -0.83 -9.81 16.45
C LYS A 28 -0.89 -11.08 15.59
N ASP A 29 -2.06 -11.39 15.03
CA ASP A 29 -2.26 -12.59 14.23
C ASP A 29 -1.48 -12.53 12.92
N TYR A 30 -1.51 -11.38 12.24
CA TYR A 30 -0.74 -11.21 11.02
C TYR A 30 0.77 -11.28 11.27
N ARG A 31 1.26 -10.60 12.32
CA ARG A 31 2.69 -10.68 12.69
C ARG A 31 3.14 -12.10 12.97
N ARG A 32 2.29 -12.92 13.62
CA ARG A 32 2.56 -14.34 13.86
C ARG A 32 2.59 -15.15 12.57
N LEU A 33 1.71 -14.85 11.61
CA LEU A 33 1.73 -15.50 10.29
C LEU A 33 3.01 -15.14 9.53
N GLN A 34 3.34 -13.84 9.44
CA GLN A 34 4.52 -13.37 8.69
C GLN A 34 5.85 -13.84 9.30
N SER A 35 5.93 -14.05 10.63
CA SER A 35 7.13 -14.57 11.29
C SER A 35 7.33 -16.08 11.14
N SER A 36 6.38 -16.79 10.53
CA SER A 36 6.47 -18.25 10.34
C SER A 36 7.57 -18.61 9.32
N GLU A 37 8.30 -19.68 9.56
CA GLU A 37 9.27 -20.24 8.59
C GLU A 37 8.61 -20.74 7.29
N HIS A 38 7.30 -20.97 7.32
CA HIS A 38 6.51 -21.36 6.15
C HIS A 38 5.91 -20.16 5.40
N PHE A 39 6.07 -18.94 5.92
CA PHE A 39 5.61 -17.74 5.22
C PHE A 39 6.57 -17.46 4.07
N SER A 40 6.04 -17.48 2.85
CA SER A 40 6.78 -17.14 1.65
C SER A 40 5.86 -16.46 0.65
N THR A 41 6.44 -15.58 -0.16
CA THR A 41 5.78 -14.97 -1.31
C THR A 41 6.63 -15.28 -2.55
N SER A 42 6.03 -15.25 -3.74
CA SER A 42 6.74 -15.63 -4.97
C SER A 42 7.82 -14.64 -5.41
N ASN A 43 7.92 -13.49 -4.73
CA ASN A 43 8.81 -12.38 -5.07
C ASN A 43 9.44 -11.73 -3.82
N ASP A 44 9.47 -12.43 -2.68
CA ASP A 44 10.03 -11.97 -1.40
C ASP A 44 9.44 -10.67 -0.84
N VAL A 45 8.30 -10.23 -1.37
CA VAL A 45 7.57 -9.05 -0.89
C VAL A 45 6.80 -9.39 0.37
N VAL A 46 6.97 -8.58 1.41
CA VAL A 46 6.21 -8.64 2.67
C VAL A 46 5.28 -7.42 2.82
N LEU A 47 4.42 -7.42 3.84
CA LEU A 47 3.41 -6.36 4.02
C LEU A 47 4.02 -4.95 4.07
N ASN A 48 5.18 -4.82 4.70
CA ASN A 48 5.86 -3.54 4.86
C ASN A 48 6.34 -2.99 3.51
N ASP A 49 6.72 -3.85 2.59
CA ASP A 49 7.11 -3.44 1.24
C ASP A 49 5.90 -2.90 0.48
N ALA A 50 4.76 -3.58 0.57
CA ALA A 50 3.51 -3.11 -0.03
C ALA A 50 3.06 -1.75 0.55
N PHE A 51 3.23 -1.55 1.86
CA PHE A 51 2.97 -0.27 2.52
C PHE A 51 3.86 0.85 1.96
N ASN A 52 5.17 0.60 1.88
CA ASN A 52 6.16 1.57 1.39
C ASN A 52 5.94 1.93 -0.08
N VAL A 53 5.64 0.94 -0.93
CA VAL A 53 5.38 1.16 -2.36
C VAL A 53 4.15 2.05 -2.57
N LEU A 54 3.09 1.85 -1.81
CA LEU A 54 1.92 2.72 -1.89
C LEU A 54 2.26 4.16 -1.45
N GLU A 55 3.15 4.33 -0.46
CA GLU A 55 3.61 5.66 -0.01
C GLU A 55 4.36 6.38 -1.12
N GLU A 56 5.28 5.66 -1.77
CA GLU A 56 6.06 6.17 -2.89
C GLU A 56 5.17 6.62 -4.05
N ILE A 57 4.14 5.83 -4.39
CA ILE A 57 3.18 6.19 -5.45
C ILE A 57 2.38 7.43 -5.06
N VAL A 58 1.88 7.53 -3.82
CA VAL A 58 1.15 8.72 -3.34
C VAL A 58 2.03 9.96 -3.40
N ASN A 59 3.28 9.87 -2.94
CA ASN A 59 4.25 10.96 -2.99
C ASN A 59 4.57 11.38 -4.42
N ALA A 60 4.67 10.43 -5.36
CA ALA A 60 4.89 10.73 -6.77
C ALA A 60 3.69 11.47 -7.39
N ILE A 61 2.47 11.07 -7.05
CA ILE A 61 1.24 11.78 -7.47
C ILE A 61 1.25 13.22 -6.94
N ASP A 62 1.59 13.42 -5.66
CA ASP A 62 1.69 14.75 -5.05
C ASP A 62 2.75 15.61 -5.74
N GLY A 63 3.89 15.01 -6.12
CA GLY A 63 4.94 15.68 -6.87
C GLY A 63 4.49 16.17 -8.24
N VAL A 64 3.71 15.36 -8.97
CA VAL A 64 3.15 15.77 -10.28
C VAL A 64 2.12 16.89 -10.11
N GLU A 65 1.20 16.78 -9.16
CA GLU A 65 0.16 17.80 -8.93
C GLU A 65 0.74 19.15 -8.50
N GLN A 66 1.87 19.19 -7.79
CA GLN A 66 2.54 20.44 -7.44
C GLN A 66 3.23 21.15 -8.61
N MET A 67 3.52 20.42 -9.69
CA MET A 67 4.16 20.95 -10.90
C MET A 67 3.16 21.39 -11.97
N THR A 68 1.86 21.15 -11.77
CA THR A 68 0.78 21.39 -12.75
C THR A 68 -0.10 22.54 -12.31
#